data_AF-A0A950MF08-F1
#
_entry.id   AF-A0A950MF08-F1
#
_cell.length_a   1.000
_cell.length_b   1.000
_cell.length_c   1.000
_cell.angle_alpha   90.00
_cell.angle_beta   90.00
_cell.angle_gamma   90.00
#
_symmetry.space_group_name_H-M   'P 1'
#
loop_
_entity.id
_entity.type
_entity.pdbx_description
1 polymer ?
#
loop_
_entity_poly.entity_id
_entity_poly.type
_entity_poly.pdbx_seq_one_letter_code
_entity_poly.pdbx_strand_id
1 'polypeptide(L)'
;RIAVFTGGTTQGLVFDPGGNDHLPQLNIANIFEELDQAKVSWKIYYTVTEGLCTDPDDCNKSGGSPYPATHFSNLAYSYKYLYENPSHAACTGTTKPSSVVGDSTNSYCIDPNHIAPISTYFNDLKSGTLPSFAFIEAGYGHNDEHPGSGQPILNGQAQVANIVGALMSSSSWRHSVFFLSYDEGGGPYDHVPPVPGHSNDYTDASLGPIADVSQIAVNPDSYKPCEPSGGTPTLHCDLRSNDPGTNPSDAAAEQGFAAQIGFRLPNIVISPFTRRHYVSHTPMDHTAVIKFVENRFIGSSAHLTARDAAQPNLLEFFDFSRVPWGTPPTPPTPASTATLGYNACTPTSFAP
;
A
#
# COMPACT_ATOMS: atom_id res chain seq x y z
N ARG A 1 -14.01 13.55 0.79
CA ARG A 1 -13.75 12.10 0.73
C ARG A 1 -12.27 11.91 0.50
N ILE A 2 -11.68 10.91 1.13
CA ILE A 2 -10.26 10.59 0.99
C ILE A 2 -10.19 9.17 0.46
N ALA A 3 -9.48 8.96 -0.65
CA ALA A 3 -9.15 7.64 -1.15
C ALA A 3 -7.63 7.45 -1.09
N VAL A 4 -7.18 6.29 -0.65
CA VAL A 4 -5.76 5.92 -0.64
C VAL A 4 -5.62 4.64 -1.46
N PHE A 5 -4.71 4.62 -2.41
CA PHE A 5 -4.33 3.44 -3.17
C PHE A 5 -2.88 3.10 -2.84
N THR A 6 -2.64 1.85 -2.46
CA THR A 6 -1.28 1.32 -2.26
C THR A 6 -1.03 0.16 -3.23
N GLY A 7 0.10 0.21 -3.93
CA GLY A 7 0.72 -0.97 -4.54
C GLY A 7 1.46 -1.80 -3.49
N GLY A 8 1.76 -3.06 -3.81
CA GLY A 8 2.51 -3.99 -2.97
C GLY A 8 3.87 -4.30 -3.59
N THR A 9 4.97 -4.34 -2.82
CA THR A 9 6.28 -4.87 -3.27
C THR A 9 7.07 -5.49 -2.08
N THR A 10 7.93 -6.51 -2.27
CA THR A 10 9.16 -6.77 -1.48
C THR A 10 10.19 -7.53 -2.34
N GLN A 11 11.46 -7.14 -2.25
CA GLN A 11 12.57 -8.06 -1.92
C GLN A 11 13.92 -7.33 -1.66
N GLY A 12 13.93 -6.46 -0.65
CA GLY A 12 15.14 -5.99 0.03
C GLY A 12 14.96 -6.06 1.54
N LEU A 13 15.05 -7.27 2.10
CA LEU A 13 14.59 -7.72 3.42
C LEU A 13 14.69 -6.72 4.60
N VAL A 14 13.54 -6.41 5.19
CA VAL A 14 13.32 -6.33 6.65
C VAL A 14 12.05 -7.13 6.94
N PHE A 15 12.06 -7.94 8.00
CA PHE A 15 10.97 -8.87 8.36
C PHE A 15 9.58 -8.22 8.37
N ASP A 16 8.53 -9.03 8.13
CA ASP A 16 7.13 -8.58 8.23
C ASP A 16 6.93 -7.83 9.56
N PRO A 17 6.49 -6.55 9.53
CA PRO A 17 6.22 -5.76 10.73
C PRO A 17 5.15 -6.36 11.65
N GLY A 18 4.47 -7.45 11.28
CA GLY A 18 3.61 -8.23 12.18
C GLY A 18 4.22 -9.53 12.72
N GLY A 19 5.26 -10.07 12.08
CA GLY A 19 5.79 -11.40 12.40
C GLY A 19 6.99 -11.38 13.35
N ASN A 20 7.84 -10.35 13.27
CA ASN A 20 9.10 -10.30 14.01
C ASN A 20 9.69 -8.87 14.09
N ASP A 21 8.86 -7.86 14.39
CA ASP A 21 9.36 -6.50 14.67
C ASP A 21 10.01 -6.37 16.06
N HIS A 22 10.01 -7.47 16.84
CA HIS A 22 10.48 -7.56 18.22
C HIS A 22 9.80 -6.57 19.19
N LEU A 23 8.70 -5.95 18.79
CA LEU A 23 7.92 -5.04 19.61
C LEU A 23 6.62 -5.75 20.04
N PRO A 24 6.13 -5.48 21.26
CA PRO A 24 4.79 -5.92 21.63
C PRO A 24 3.77 -5.22 20.72
N GLN A 25 2.79 -5.97 20.23
CA GLN A 25 1.65 -5.39 19.50
C GLN A 25 1.08 -4.21 20.31
N LEU A 26 1.02 -3.05 19.66
CA LEU A 26 0.53 -1.84 20.32
C LEU A 26 -0.95 -2.03 20.68
N ASN A 27 -1.28 -1.88 21.97
CA ASN A 27 -2.65 -1.90 22.45
C ASN A 27 -3.30 -0.51 22.29
N ILE A 28 -3.34 -0.02 21.05
CA ILE A 28 -3.93 1.26 20.65
C ILE A 28 -4.98 1.03 19.57
N ALA A 29 -5.92 1.96 19.45
CA ALA A 29 -6.85 1.96 18.33
C ALA A 29 -6.10 2.17 17.01
N ASN A 30 -6.48 1.45 15.96
CA ASN A 30 -6.04 1.77 14.61
C ASN A 30 -6.95 2.83 13.96
N ILE A 31 -6.60 3.30 12.76
CA ILE A 31 -7.37 4.35 12.09
C ILE A 31 -8.83 3.97 11.82
N PHE A 32 -9.13 2.71 11.51
CA PHE A 32 -10.49 2.25 11.27
C PHE A 32 -11.33 2.23 12.57
N GLU A 33 -10.70 1.94 13.71
CA GLU A 33 -11.32 2.06 15.04
C GLU A 33 -11.73 3.49 15.34
N GLU A 34 -10.82 4.43 15.11
CA GLU A 34 -11.10 5.84 15.34
C GLU A 34 -12.19 6.37 14.39
N LEU A 35 -12.21 5.92 13.13
CA LEU A 35 -13.26 6.28 12.17
C LEU A 35 -14.63 5.72 12.58
N ASP A 36 -14.70 4.48 13.08
CA ASP A 36 -15.90 3.89 13.65
C ASP A 36 -16.43 4.72 14.83
N GLN A 37 -15.55 5.06 15.78
CA GLN A 37 -15.89 5.87 16.96
C GLN A 37 -16.40 7.26 16.56
N ALA A 38 -15.77 7.87 15.55
CA ALA A 38 -16.17 9.14 14.97
C ALA A 38 -17.41 9.05 14.05
N LYS A 39 -17.95 7.85 13.81
CA LYS A 39 -19.08 7.56 12.90
C LYS A 39 -18.82 8.03 11.47
N VAL A 40 -17.57 7.92 11.03
CA VAL A 40 -17.13 8.29 9.69
C VAL A 40 -17.22 7.06 8.81
N SER A 41 -17.98 7.14 7.71
CA SER A 41 -18.09 6.00 6.80
C SER A 41 -16.74 5.70 6.15
N TRP A 42 -16.31 4.45 6.23
CA TRP A 42 -15.10 3.97 5.58
C TRP A 42 -15.32 2.64 4.88
N LYS A 43 -14.50 2.36 3.87
CA LYS A 43 -14.49 1.06 3.18
C LYS A 43 -13.11 0.74 2.63
N ILE A 44 -12.74 -0.53 2.67
CA ILE A 44 -11.60 -1.08 1.95
C ILE A 44 -12.12 -1.74 0.68
N TYR A 45 -11.63 -1.28 -0.46
CA TYR A 45 -11.88 -1.86 -1.76
C TYR A 45 -10.70 -2.71 -2.16
N TYR A 46 -10.90 -4.01 -2.32
CA TYR A 46 -9.84 -4.93 -2.73
C TYR A 46 -10.04 -5.37 -4.17
N THR A 47 -8.95 -5.65 -4.86
CA THR A 47 -9.03 -6.15 -6.22
C THR A 47 -9.43 -7.62 -6.22
N VAL A 48 -10.66 -7.91 -6.65
CA VAL A 48 -11.07 -9.27 -6.99
C VAL A 48 -10.55 -9.57 -8.39
N THR A 49 -9.69 -10.58 -8.53
CA THR A 49 -9.40 -11.13 -9.84
C THR A 49 -10.66 -11.84 -10.37
N GLU A 50 -11.01 -11.62 -11.63
CA GLU A 50 -11.96 -12.48 -12.36
C GLU A 50 -11.34 -13.89 -12.48
N GLY A 51 -11.36 -14.66 -11.39
CA GLY A 51 -10.58 -15.89 -11.28
C GLY A 51 -9.72 -15.96 -10.01
N LEU A 52 -10.36 -15.94 -8.85
CA LEU A 52 -10.13 -16.84 -7.72
C LEU A 52 -8.68 -17.10 -7.23
N CYS A 53 -8.39 -16.62 -6.00
CA CYS A 53 -7.19 -16.86 -5.17
C CYS A 53 -5.84 -16.47 -5.79
N THR A 54 -5.27 -15.40 -5.27
CA THR A 54 -4.04 -14.71 -5.73
C THR A 54 -2.87 -14.89 -4.75
N ASP A 55 -2.62 -16.11 -4.28
CA ASP A 55 -1.49 -16.35 -3.38
C ASP A 55 -0.18 -16.72 -4.08
N PRO A 56 0.96 -16.44 -3.44
CA PRO A 56 2.04 -17.38 -3.29
C PRO A 56 1.72 -18.56 -2.37
N ASP A 57 1.19 -18.43 -1.13
CA ASP A 57 1.00 -19.58 -0.21
C ASP A 57 -0.02 -19.61 0.97
N ASP A 58 -0.90 -18.65 1.29
CA ASP A 58 -1.93 -18.76 2.36
C ASP A 58 -3.35 -19.21 1.95
N CYS A 59 -3.70 -19.30 0.67
CA CYS A 59 -4.91 -20.03 0.24
C CYS A 59 -4.60 -21.53 0.22
N ASN A 60 -4.97 -22.24 1.28
CA ASN A 60 -4.81 -23.69 1.43
C ASN A 60 -5.46 -24.48 0.26
N LYS A 61 -4.76 -24.61 -0.88
CA LYS A 61 -4.93 -25.45 -2.10
C LYS A 61 -6.34 -25.97 -2.46
N SER A 62 -7.38 -25.23 -2.14
CA SER A 62 -8.78 -25.66 -2.25
C SER A 62 -9.62 -24.57 -2.89
N GLY A 63 -9.24 -24.18 -4.10
CA GLY A 63 -10.15 -23.67 -5.10
C GLY A 63 -10.78 -22.30 -4.84
N GLY A 64 -10.53 -21.40 -5.78
CA GLY A 64 -11.72 -20.86 -6.41
C GLY A 64 -12.44 -19.73 -5.65
N SER A 65 -11.82 -19.03 -4.71
CA SER A 65 -12.48 -17.98 -3.93
C SER A 65 -11.94 -16.58 -4.23
N PRO A 66 -12.78 -15.54 -4.44
CA PRO A 66 -12.36 -14.15 -4.58
C PRO A 66 -12.07 -13.52 -3.19
N TYR A 67 -11.27 -14.19 -2.36
CA TYR A 67 -10.78 -13.62 -1.10
C TYR A 67 -9.75 -12.52 -1.42
N PRO A 68 -9.66 -11.44 -0.62
CA PRO A 68 -8.65 -10.41 -0.85
C PRO A 68 -7.22 -10.94 -0.81
N ALA A 69 -6.34 -10.38 -1.64
CA ALA A 69 -4.94 -10.81 -1.76
C ALA A 69 -4.13 -10.50 -0.49
N THR A 70 -4.30 -9.31 0.08
CA THR A 70 -3.71 -8.96 1.37
C THR A 70 -4.42 -9.72 2.49
N HIS A 71 -3.67 -10.52 3.24
CA HIS A 71 -4.19 -11.24 4.39
C HIS A 71 -4.53 -10.23 5.51
N PHE A 72 -5.80 -9.80 5.54
CA PHE A 72 -6.37 -8.96 6.60
C PHE A 72 -6.30 -9.60 8.00
N SER A 73 -5.76 -10.82 8.15
CA SER A 73 -5.65 -11.47 9.46
C SER A 73 -4.63 -10.81 10.38
N ASN A 74 -3.58 -10.19 9.83
CA ASN A 74 -2.53 -9.54 10.64
C ASN A 74 -3.01 -8.18 11.17
N LEU A 75 -4.04 -7.63 10.55
CA LEU A 75 -4.81 -6.51 11.08
C LEU A 75 -5.89 -7.07 12.01
N ALA A 76 -5.53 -7.30 13.28
CA ALA A 76 -6.42 -7.90 14.29
C ALA A 76 -7.84 -7.28 14.31
N TYR A 77 -7.95 -5.98 14.02
CA TYR A 77 -9.23 -5.30 13.94
C TYR A 77 -10.05 -5.63 12.69
N SER A 78 -9.44 -5.87 11.53
CA SER A 78 -10.19 -6.24 10.33
C SER A 78 -10.74 -7.65 10.39
N TYR A 79 -10.22 -8.52 11.27
CA TYR A 79 -10.76 -9.87 11.46
C TYR A 79 -12.24 -9.86 11.90
N LYS A 80 -12.71 -8.77 12.51
CA LYS A 80 -14.14 -8.60 12.85
C LYS A 80 -15.03 -8.38 11.62
N TYR A 81 -14.44 -8.01 10.48
CA TYR A 81 -15.12 -7.72 9.22
C TYR A 81 -14.84 -8.73 8.12
N LEU A 82 -13.74 -9.46 8.19
CA LEU A 82 -13.38 -10.47 7.20
C LEU A 82 -12.62 -11.60 7.88
N TYR A 83 -13.08 -12.83 7.68
CA TYR A 83 -12.38 -14.02 8.15
C TYR A 83 -12.73 -15.25 7.32
N GLU A 84 -11.78 -16.15 7.17
CA GLU A 84 -11.99 -17.44 6.53
C GLU A 84 -13.02 -18.29 7.27
N ASN A 85 -13.82 -19.04 6.52
CA ASN A 85 -14.87 -19.89 7.08
C ASN A 85 -14.87 -21.27 6.42
N PRO A 86 -13.79 -22.06 6.55
CA PRO A 86 -13.67 -23.37 5.88
C PRO A 86 -14.71 -24.38 6.34
N SER A 87 -15.35 -24.17 7.49
CA SER A 87 -16.43 -25.01 8.02
C SER A 87 -17.83 -24.63 7.52
N HIS A 88 -17.95 -23.52 6.77
CA HIS A 88 -19.22 -22.93 6.35
C HIS A 88 -20.20 -22.69 7.52
N ALA A 89 -19.67 -22.35 8.70
CA ALA A 89 -20.48 -21.98 9.85
C ALA A 89 -21.25 -20.68 9.59
N ALA A 90 -22.27 -20.39 10.40
CA ALA A 90 -22.99 -19.13 10.30
C ALA A 90 -22.04 -17.95 10.59
N CYS A 91 -22.02 -16.96 9.70
CA CYS A 91 -21.25 -15.74 9.90
C CYS A 91 -21.74 -14.95 11.12
N THR A 92 -20.83 -14.25 11.79
CA THR A 92 -21.06 -13.60 13.08
C THR A 92 -21.02 -12.07 12.98
N GLY A 93 -21.62 -11.38 13.94
CA GLY A 93 -21.64 -9.91 13.96
C GLY A 93 -22.33 -9.32 12.72
N THR A 94 -21.67 -8.37 12.05
CA THR A 94 -22.17 -7.73 10.83
C THR A 94 -21.86 -8.52 9.56
N THR A 95 -21.00 -9.54 9.66
CA THR A 95 -20.53 -10.29 8.50
C THR A 95 -21.63 -11.17 7.89
N LYS A 96 -21.47 -11.44 6.60
CA LYS A 96 -22.35 -12.24 5.74
C LYS A 96 -21.51 -13.26 4.97
N PRO A 97 -22.10 -14.38 4.51
CA PRO A 97 -21.41 -15.31 3.63
C PRO A 97 -20.90 -14.61 2.37
N SER A 98 -19.70 -14.94 1.92
CA SER A 98 -19.01 -14.29 0.78
C SER A 98 -19.78 -14.34 -0.55
N SER A 99 -20.82 -15.17 -0.69
CA SER A 99 -21.76 -15.07 -1.83
C SER A 99 -22.40 -13.69 -1.99
N VAL A 100 -22.50 -12.88 -0.94
CA VAL A 100 -23.00 -11.49 -1.06
C VAL A 100 -22.07 -10.58 -1.87
N VAL A 101 -20.81 -10.98 -2.06
CA VAL A 101 -19.80 -10.27 -2.86
C VAL A 101 -19.37 -11.08 -4.10
N GLY A 102 -20.15 -12.10 -4.47
CA GLY A 102 -19.95 -12.85 -5.71
C GLY A 102 -19.08 -14.11 -5.58
N ASP A 103 -18.68 -14.51 -4.37
CA ASP A 103 -18.01 -15.80 -4.16
C ASP A 103 -19.02 -16.96 -4.18
N SER A 104 -18.94 -17.82 -5.19
CA SER A 104 -19.79 -19.01 -5.28
C SER A 104 -19.42 -20.11 -4.28
N THR A 105 -18.21 -20.07 -3.71
CA THR A 105 -17.73 -21.10 -2.77
C THR A 105 -18.23 -20.89 -1.35
N ASN A 106 -18.64 -19.65 -0.99
CA ASN A 106 -18.99 -19.27 0.38
C ASN A 106 -17.88 -19.57 1.41
N SER A 107 -16.62 -19.48 0.99
CA SER A 107 -15.46 -19.92 1.77
C SER A 107 -15.07 -18.97 2.90
N TYR A 108 -15.67 -17.78 2.98
CA TYR A 108 -15.36 -16.78 4.02
C TYR A 108 -16.57 -15.95 4.42
N CYS A 109 -16.43 -15.23 5.53
CA CYS A 109 -17.41 -14.26 6.03
C CYS A 109 -16.88 -12.85 5.85
N ILE A 110 -17.73 -11.94 5.36
CA ILE A 110 -17.36 -10.55 5.05
C ILE A 110 -18.44 -9.56 5.47
N ASP A 111 -18.06 -8.39 6.00
CA ASP A 111 -18.95 -7.24 6.18
C ASP A 111 -18.90 -6.35 4.92
N PRO A 112 -19.90 -6.43 4.03
CA PRO A 112 -19.89 -5.69 2.76
C PRO A 112 -20.00 -4.17 2.93
N ASN A 113 -20.28 -3.68 4.15
CA ASN A 113 -20.26 -2.24 4.41
C ASN A 113 -18.84 -1.69 4.54
N HIS A 114 -17.89 -2.53 4.99
CA HIS A 114 -16.52 -2.11 5.31
C HIS A 114 -15.48 -2.72 4.38
N ILE A 115 -15.72 -3.91 3.83
CA ILE A 115 -14.77 -4.58 2.92
C ILE A 115 -15.56 -5.03 1.69
N ALA A 116 -15.14 -4.62 0.50
CA ALA A 116 -15.86 -4.95 -0.73
C ALA A 116 -14.93 -5.07 -1.96
N PRO A 117 -15.32 -5.84 -2.98
CA PRO A 117 -14.62 -5.88 -4.25
C PRO A 117 -14.51 -4.50 -4.91
N ILE A 118 -13.44 -4.27 -5.68
CA ILE A 118 -13.21 -3.04 -6.44
C ILE A 118 -14.34 -2.71 -7.43
N SER A 119 -15.10 -3.71 -7.89
CA SER A 119 -16.33 -3.47 -8.69
C SER A 119 -17.35 -2.60 -7.93
N THR A 120 -17.39 -2.71 -6.61
CA THR A 120 -18.24 -1.91 -5.71
C THR A 120 -17.78 -0.45 -5.67
N TYR A 121 -16.47 -0.16 -5.76
CA TYR A 121 -15.97 1.22 -5.86
C TYR A 121 -16.56 1.93 -7.08
N PHE A 122 -16.55 1.27 -8.25
CA PHE A 122 -17.13 1.85 -9.47
C PHE A 122 -18.64 2.03 -9.36
N ASN A 123 -19.35 1.13 -8.68
CA ASN A 123 -20.79 1.27 -8.41
C ASN A 123 -21.06 2.42 -7.44
N ASP A 124 -20.23 2.58 -6.39
CA ASP A 124 -20.34 3.63 -5.40
C ASP A 124 -20.06 5.02 -6.01
N LEU A 125 -19.13 5.11 -6.97
CA LEU A 125 -18.89 6.32 -7.76
C LEU A 125 -20.10 6.70 -8.64
N LYS A 126 -20.68 5.72 -9.34
CA LYS A 126 -21.87 5.92 -10.20
C LYS A 126 -23.09 6.33 -9.38
N SER A 127 -23.26 5.73 -8.21
CA SER A 127 -24.43 5.94 -7.34
C SER A 127 -24.28 7.14 -6.40
N GLY A 128 -23.07 7.74 -6.32
CA GLY A 128 -22.79 8.85 -5.40
C GLY A 128 -22.69 8.43 -3.93
N THR A 129 -22.45 7.14 -3.66
CA THR A 129 -22.44 6.50 -2.33
C THR A 129 -21.03 6.23 -1.80
N LEU A 130 -19.99 6.73 -2.48
CA LEU A 130 -18.59 6.58 -2.03
C LEU A 130 -18.43 7.02 -0.55
N PRO A 131 -17.74 6.22 0.30
CA PRO A 131 -17.55 6.53 1.71
C PRO A 131 -16.72 7.80 1.93
N SER A 132 -16.65 8.25 3.18
CA SER A 132 -15.84 9.41 3.57
C SER A 132 -14.35 9.09 3.49
N PHE A 133 -13.95 7.87 3.89
CA PHE A 133 -12.61 7.33 3.73
C PHE A 133 -12.64 6.02 2.91
N ALA A 134 -11.78 5.88 1.93
CA ALA A 134 -11.63 4.68 1.12
C ALA A 134 -10.17 4.26 1.12
N PHE A 135 -9.91 2.99 1.40
CA PHE A 135 -8.61 2.37 1.15
C PHE A 135 -8.77 1.43 -0.04
N ILE A 136 -7.88 1.48 -1.01
CA ILE A 136 -7.93 0.67 -2.21
C ILE A 136 -6.65 -0.14 -2.29
N GLU A 137 -6.81 -1.45 -2.36
CA GLU A 137 -5.71 -2.40 -2.44
C GLU A 137 -5.71 -3.09 -3.81
N ALA A 138 -4.51 -3.18 -4.39
CA ALA A 138 -4.25 -3.85 -5.64
C ALA A 138 -4.05 -5.36 -5.41
N GLY A 139 -4.34 -6.17 -6.43
CA GLY A 139 -4.23 -7.61 -6.32
C GLY A 139 -2.78 -8.07 -6.52
N TYR A 140 -2.23 -8.75 -5.50
CA TYR A 140 -0.87 -9.26 -5.53
C TYR A 140 -0.57 -10.06 -6.80
N GLY A 141 0.52 -9.70 -7.50
CA GLY A 141 1.01 -10.40 -8.68
C GLY A 141 0.14 -10.25 -9.93
N HIS A 142 -0.81 -9.31 -9.93
CA HIS A 142 -1.71 -9.08 -11.05
C HIS A 142 -1.65 -7.64 -11.56
N ASN A 143 -1.85 -6.68 -10.65
CA ASN A 143 -1.87 -5.25 -10.95
C ASN A 143 -1.33 -4.36 -9.82
N ASP A 144 -0.62 -4.93 -8.85
CA ASP A 144 0.01 -4.18 -7.75
C ASP A 144 1.44 -3.69 -8.07
N GLU A 145 1.96 -4.04 -9.26
CA GLU A 145 3.31 -3.68 -9.74
C GLU A 145 4.46 -4.35 -8.97
N HIS A 146 4.16 -5.37 -8.16
CA HIS A 146 5.14 -6.11 -7.36
C HIS A 146 6.29 -6.69 -8.19
N PRO A 147 7.55 -6.29 -7.96
CA PRO A 147 8.73 -6.89 -8.56
C PRO A 147 8.81 -8.40 -8.29
N GLY A 148 9.31 -9.17 -9.25
CA GLY A 148 9.44 -10.62 -9.11
C GLY A 148 8.14 -11.43 -9.24
N SER A 149 6.96 -10.79 -9.22
CA SER A 149 5.67 -11.46 -9.38
C SER A 149 5.35 -11.94 -10.81
N GLY A 150 6.15 -11.54 -11.80
CA GLY A 150 5.97 -11.90 -13.21
C GLY A 150 4.94 -11.07 -13.98
N GLN A 151 4.23 -10.15 -13.33
CA GLN A 151 3.32 -9.21 -13.99
C GLN A 151 4.07 -8.06 -14.70
N PRO A 152 3.51 -7.49 -15.78
CA PRO A 152 3.99 -6.22 -16.31
C PRO A 152 3.47 -5.05 -15.47
N ILE A 153 4.31 -4.03 -15.24
CA ILE A 153 3.88 -2.72 -14.67
C ILE A 153 2.75 -2.05 -15.47
N LEU A 154 2.53 -2.50 -16.71
CA LEU A 154 1.45 -2.03 -17.58
C LEU A 154 0.06 -2.32 -17.00
N ASN A 155 -0.08 -3.41 -16.23
CA ASN A 155 -1.36 -3.76 -15.61
C ASN A 155 -1.70 -2.80 -14.46
N GLY A 156 -0.72 -2.48 -13.61
CA GLY A 156 -0.91 -1.56 -12.49
C GLY A 156 -1.24 -0.14 -12.94
N GLN A 157 -0.47 0.42 -13.88
CA GLN A 157 -0.78 1.74 -14.43
C GLN A 157 -2.18 1.80 -15.06
N ALA A 158 -2.62 0.73 -15.72
CA ALA A 158 -3.94 0.67 -16.34
C ALA A 158 -5.04 0.63 -15.28
N GLN A 159 -4.81 -0.09 -14.18
CA GLN A 159 -5.71 -0.10 -13.03
C GLN A 159 -5.80 1.29 -12.37
N VAL A 160 -4.66 1.92 -12.08
CA VAL A 160 -4.61 3.27 -11.49
C VAL A 160 -5.34 4.25 -12.40
N ALA A 161 -5.07 4.24 -13.71
CA ALA A 161 -5.75 5.11 -14.67
C ALA A 161 -7.26 4.89 -14.69
N ASN A 162 -7.72 3.64 -14.61
CA ASN A 162 -9.15 3.32 -14.54
C ASN A 162 -9.80 3.84 -13.24
N ILE A 163 -9.17 3.59 -12.08
CA ILE A 163 -9.67 4.02 -10.76
C ILE A 163 -9.74 5.55 -10.67
N VAL A 164 -8.65 6.23 -11.05
CA VAL A 164 -8.55 7.70 -11.01
C VAL A 164 -9.47 8.31 -12.05
N GLY A 165 -9.50 7.78 -13.28
CA GLY A 165 -10.39 8.26 -14.35
C GLY A 165 -11.87 8.13 -13.99
N ALA A 166 -12.27 7.03 -13.34
CA ALA A 166 -13.61 6.86 -12.82
C ALA A 166 -13.95 7.88 -11.72
N LEU A 167 -13.02 8.16 -10.80
CA LEU A 167 -13.21 9.19 -9.78
C LEU A 167 -13.39 10.57 -10.41
N MET A 168 -12.52 10.95 -11.35
CA MET A 168 -12.54 12.22 -12.07
C MET A 168 -13.85 12.43 -12.84
N SER A 169 -14.40 11.36 -13.42
CA SER A 169 -15.66 11.39 -14.17
C SER A 169 -16.90 11.36 -13.27
N SER A 170 -16.74 11.05 -11.99
CA SER A 170 -17.85 10.92 -11.05
C SER A 170 -18.28 12.25 -10.44
N SER A 171 -19.49 12.27 -9.88
CA SER A 171 -19.96 13.39 -9.07
C SER A 171 -19.13 13.61 -7.79
N SER A 172 -18.35 12.61 -7.37
CA SER A 172 -17.49 12.69 -6.17
C SER A 172 -16.24 13.54 -6.38
N TRP A 173 -15.77 13.73 -7.62
CA TRP A 173 -14.53 14.46 -7.93
C TRP A 173 -14.38 15.76 -7.14
N ARG A 174 -15.40 16.63 -7.21
CA ARG A 174 -15.43 17.97 -6.61
C ARG A 174 -15.26 18.01 -5.08
N HIS A 175 -15.29 16.87 -4.40
CA HIS A 175 -15.19 16.75 -2.95
C HIS A 175 -14.17 15.68 -2.51
N SER A 176 -13.29 15.24 -3.40
CA SER A 176 -12.37 14.13 -3.14
C SER A 176 -10.91 14.53 -3.16
N VAL A 177 -10.11 13.79 -2.42
CA VAL A 177 -8.65 13.69 -2.59
C VAL A 177 -8.33 12.22 -2.75
N PHE A 178 -7.42 11.91 -3.67
CA PHE A 178 -6.90 10.57 -3.91
C PHE A 178 -5.39 10.60 -3.70
N PHE A 179 -4.90 9.75 -2.82
CA PHE A 179 -3.48 9.51 -2.58
C PHE A 179 -3.10 8.20 -3.26
N LEU A 180 -2.11 8.26 -4.15
CA LEU A 180 -1.47 7.10 -4.75
C LEU A 180 -0.09 6.96 -4.15
N SER A 181 0.17 5.83 -3.51
CA SER A 181 1.45 5.49 -2.89
C SER A 181 1.83 4.05 -3.24
N TYR A 182 3.06 3.70 -2.92
CA TYR A 182 3.56 2.34 -2.85
C TYR A 182 3.75 1.98 -1.37
N ASP A 183 3.69 0.71 -1.01
CA ASP A 183 3.96 0.24 0.34
C ASP A 183 5.46 0.21 0.63
N GLU A 184 6.28 -0.19 -0.34
CA GLU A 184 7.74 -0.15 -0.29
C GLU A 184 8.40 0.12 -1.67
N GLY A 185 9.74 0.09 -1.70
CA GLY A 185 10.57 0.55 -2.82
C GLY A 185 10.76 -0.44 -3.96
N GLY A 186 10.51 -1.74 -3.74
CA GLY A 186 10.55 -2.79 -4.75
C GLY A 186 11.94 -3.36 -5.02
N GLY A 187 12.98 -2.74 -4.46
CA GLY A 187 14.35 -3.09 -4.73
C GLY A 187 15.03 -2.43 -5.94
N PRO A 188 14.43 -1.49 -6.73
CA PRO A 188 15.18 -0.55 -7.59
C PRO A 188 15.84 0.63 -6.87
N TYR A 189 16.98 1.13 -7.39
CA TYR A 189 17.83 2.13 -6.74
C TYR A 189 17.18 3.49 -6.53
N ASP A 190 17.25 3.97 -5.28
CA ASP A 190 17.02 5.36 -4.92
C ASP A 190 18.34 6.00 -4.46
N HIS A 191 18.65 7.18 -5.02
CA HIS A 191 19.88 7.92 -4.75
C HIS A 191 19.84 8.74 -3.45
N VAL A 192 18.66 8.85 -2.83
CA VAL A 192 18.46 9.60 -1.60
C VAL A 192 18.62 8.63 -0.44
N PRO A 193 19.64 8.81 0.42
CA PRO A 193 19.72 8.02 1.63
C PRO A 193 18.48 8.32 2.51
N PRO A 194 18.04 7.35 3.33
CA PRO A 194 17.04 7.60 4.36
C PRO A 194 17.34 8.89 5.12
N VAL A 195 16.33 9.76 5.28
CA VAL A 195 16.58 11.13 5.74
C VAL A 195 16.99 11.12 7.23
N PRO A 196 18.23 11.52 7.58
CA PRO A 196 18.69 11.51 8.96
C PRO A 196 17.91 12.49 9.83
N GLY A 197 17.64 12.15 11.09
CA GLY A 197 16.93 13.03 12.04
C GLY A 197 15.42 13.17 11.78
N HIS A 198 14.90 12.53 10.73
CA HIS A 198 13.48 12.15 10.64
C HIS A 198 13.31 10.75 11.23
N SER A 199 13.97 10.56 12.38
CA SER A 199 13.73 9.43 13.24
C SER A 199 12.29 9.46 13.72
N ASN A 200 11.74 8.31 14.07
CA ASN A 200 10.73 8.36 15.11
C ASN A 200 11.45 8.92 16.34
N ASP A 201 11.15 10.17 16.69
CA ASP A 201 11.79 10.86 17.82
C ASP A 201 11.44 10.24 19.20
N TYR A 202 10.98 8.99 19.20
CA TYR A 202 10.53 8.19 20.32
C TYR A 202 10.83 6.70 20.10
N THR A 203 11.97 6.38 19.47
CA THR A 203 12.60 5.08 19.70
C THR A 203 12.71 4.87 21.19
N ASP A 204 12.29 3.70 21.67
CA ASP A 204 12.49 3.34 23.07
C ASP A 204 13.97 3.55 23.39
N ALA A 205 14.27 4.41 24.36
CA ALA A 205 15.63 4.71 24.77
C ALA A 205 16.38 3.45 25.21
N SER A 206 15.67 2.36 25.52
CA SER A 206 16.22 1.03 25.79
C SER A 206 16.92 0.39 24.59
N LEU A 207 16.63 0.82 23.36
CA LEU A 207 17.22 0.31 22.11
C LEU A 207 18.66 0.79 21.89
N GLY A 208 19.14 1.76 22.66
CA GLY A 208 20.50 2.29 22.55
C GLY A 208 20.77 3.05 21.25
N PRO A 209 22.03 3.22 20.84
CA PRO A 209 22.39 3.85 19.57
C PRO A 209 21.93 2.97 18.41
N ILE A 210 21.03 3.48 17.58
CA ILE A 210 20.52 2.73 16.44
C ILE A 210 21.38 3.02 15.23
N ALA A 211 21.79 1.95 14.54
CA ALA A 211 22.60 2.05 13.34
C ALA A 211 21.88 2.90 12.30
N ASP A 212 22.61 3.83 11.68
CA ASP A 212 22.09 4.65 10.60
C ASP A 212 21.74 3.75 9.41
N VAL A 213 20.47 3.73 8.97
CA VAL A 213 20.05 2.89 7.82
C VAL A 213 20.70 3.34 6.52
N SER A 214 21.22 4.57 6.44
CA SER A 214 22.07 4.99 5.31
C SER A 214 23.41 4.24 5.23
N GLN A 215 23.82 3.56 6.31
CA GLN A 215 25.00 2.70 6.38
C GLN A 215 24.65 1.21 6.19
N ILE A 216 23.35 0.88 6.10
CA ILE A 216 22.90 -0.45 5.73
C ILE A 216 23.07 -0.56 4.22
N ALA A 217 23.91 -1.50 3.80
CA ALA A 217 23.99 -1.86 2.39
C ALA A 217 22.68 -2.56 2.04
N VAL A 218 21.73 -1.79 1.54
CA VAL A 218 20.63 -2.29 0.74
C VAL A 218 21.10 -2.04 -0.68
N ASN A 219 21.23 -3.10 -1.47
CA ASN A 219 21.51 -2.96 -2.89
C ASN A 219 20.22 -3.01 -3.68
N PRO A 220 19.73 -1.83 -4.05
CA PRO A 220 18.57 -1.73 -4.88
C PRO A 220 18.92 -1.83 -6.40
N ASP A 221 20.08 -2.40 -6.77
CA ASP A 221 20.48 -2.70 -8.16
C ASP A 221 20.36 -4.19 -8.53
N SER A 222 19.63 -5.01 -7.77
CA SER A 222 19.54 -6.45 -8.05
C SER A 222 18.57 -6.84 -9.19
N TYR A 223 18.34 -5.93 -10.16
CA TYR A 223 18.04 -6.36 -11.54
C TYR A 223 19.32 -6.36 -12.40
N LYS A 224 20.38 -6.98 -11.86
CA LYS A 224 21.37 -7.67 -12.70
C LYS A 224 21.47 -9.10 -12.18
N PRO A 225 21.04 -10.12 -12.95
CA PRO A 225 21.45 -11.47 -12.63
C PRO A 225 22.98 -11.47 -12.69
N CYS A 226 23.63 -11.62 -11.54
CA CYS A 226 25.03 -12.00 -11.54
C CYS A 226 25.10 -13.35 -12.22
N GLU A 227 25.59 -13.42 -13.46
CA GLU A 227 25.96 -14.69 -14.06
C GLU A 227 27.32 -15.09 -13.48
N PRO A 228 27.40 -16.07 -12.57
CA PRO A 228 28.69 -16.71 -12.33
C PRO A 228 29.01 -17.48 -13.62
N SER A 229 30.26 -17.47 -14.06
CA SER A 229 30.69 -18.30 -15.18
C SER A 229 30.34 -19.78 -14.91
N GLY A 230 29.23 -20.25 -15.50
CA GLY A 230 28.72 -21.63 -15.37
C GLY A 230 27.81 -21.94 -14.16
N GLY A 231 27.28 -20.95 -13.44
CA GLY A 231 26.42 -21.17 -12.25
C GLY A 231 24.94 -20.83 -12.44
N THR A 232 24.08 -21.40 -11.59
CA THR A 232 22.65 -21.02 -11.47
C THR A 232 22.53 -19.65 -10.77
N PRO A 233 21.77 -18.68 -11.30
CA PRO A 233 21.62 -17.35 -10.69
C PRO A 233 21.02 -17.41 -9.27
N THR A 234 21.47 -16.55 -8.36
CA THR A 234 20.87 -16.35 -7.03
C THR A 234 20.58 -14.86 -6.78
N LEU A 235 19.66 -14.57 -5.86
CA LEU A 235 18.98 -13.27 -5.70
C LEU A 235 19.74 -12.19 -4.90
N HIS A 236 20.95 -12.44 -4.40
CA HIS A 236 21.65 -11.51 -3.48
C HIS A 236 23.19 -11.63 -3.58
N CYS A 237 23.84 -11.00 -4.57
CA CYS A 237 25.27 -11.25 -4.86
C CYS A 237 26.22 -10.08 -4.56
N ASP A 238 25.72 -8.95 -4.07
CA ASP A 238 26.52 -7.76 -3.77
C ASP A 238 26.77 -7.56 -2.26
N LEU A 239 25.90 -8.13 -1.40
CA LEU A 239 26.11 -8.13 0.04
C LEU A 239 27.12 -9.21 0.41
N ARG A 240 28.23 -8.78 1.00
CA ARG A 240 29.20 -9.67 1.63
C ARG A 240 28.69 -10.02 3.02
N SER A 241 29.10 -11.18 3.53
CA SER A 241 28.75 -11.64 4.88
C SER A 241 29.18 -10.70 6.01
N ASN A 242 30.04 -9.73 5.71
CA ASN A 242 30.56 -8.72 6.63
C ASN A 242 29.91 -7.34 6.46
N ASP A 243 28.97 -7.17 5.54
CA ASP A 243 28.27 -5.90 5.35
C ASP A 243 27.14 -5.76 6.40
N PRO A 244 26.87 -4.55 6.93
CA PRO A 244 25.83 -4.35 7.93
C PRO A 244 24.44 -4.69 7.37
N GLY A 245 23.69 -5.57 8.04
CA GLY A 245 22.33 -5.97 7.66
C GLY A 245 22.27 -7.30 6.88
N THR A 246 23.41 -7.94 6.61
CA THR A 246 23.48 -9.22 5.90
C THR A 246 23.08 -10.41 6.80
N ASN A 247 23.25 -10.33 8.12
CA ASN A 247 22.84 -11.39 9.04
C ASN A 247 21.50 -11.05 9.71
N PRO A 248 20.59 -12.03 9.90
CA PRO A 248 19.31 -11.81 10.58
C PRO A 248 19.41 -11.27 12.01
N SER A 249 20.59 -11.40 12.64
CA SER A 249 20.86 -10.90 13.99
C SER A 249 21.62 -9.58 14.03
N ASP A 250 21.88 -8.96 12.88
CA ASP A 250 22.53 -7.65 12.84
C ASP A 250 21.55 -6.61 13.40
N ALA A 251 22.01 -5.68 14.25
CA ALA A 251 21.15 -4.64 14.81
C ALA A 251 20.40 -3.83 13.72
N ALA A 252 21.03 -3.64 12.57
CA ALA A 252 20.42 -3.09 11.36
C ALA A 252 19.23 -3.91 10.82
N ALA A 253 19.34 -5.24 10.82
CA ALA A 253 18.28 -6.15 10.37
C ALA A 253 17.20 -6.35 11.44
N GLU A 254 17.56 -6.32 12.73
CA GLU A 254 16.64 -6.47 13.86
C GLU A 254 15.91 -5.17 14.22
N GLN A 255 16.49 -3.98 13.96
CA GLN A 255 16.02 -2.68 14.48
C GLN A 255 15.92 -1.58 13.40
N GLY A 256 16.22 -1.87 12.13
CA GLY A 256 16.58 -0.86 11.10
C GLY A 256 15.54 0.22 10.81
N PHE A 257 14.25 -0.11 10.81
CA PHE A 257 13.16 0.87 10.62
C PHE A 257 12.48 1.28 11.92
N ALA A 258 12.91 0.69 13.05
CA ALA A 258 12.43 1.08 14.36
C ALA A 258 12.85 2.51 14.71
N ALA A 259 13.82 3.12 14.00
CA ALA A 259 14.43 4.41 14.33
C ALA A 259 14.35 5.51 13.28
N GLN A 260 14.03 5.19 12.03
CA GLN A 260 14.25 6.06 10.86
C GLN A 260 13.16 5.83 9.82
N ILE A 261 12.95 6.78 8.92
CA ILE A 261 12.15 6.55 7.71
C ILE A 261 12.89 5.59 6.77
N GLY A 262 12.13 4.80 6.00
CA GLY A 262 12.71 3.87 5.03
C GLY A 262 13.09 4.52 3.70
N PHE A 263 13.05 3.72 2.63
CA PHE A 263 13.27 4.19 1.27
C PHE A 263 12.24 5.25 0.87
N ARG A 264 12.65 6.18 0.01
CA ARG A 264 11.72 7.14 -0.59
C ARG A 264 10.85 6.43 -1.61
N LEU A 265 9.55 6.70 -1.54
CA LEU A 265 8.56 6.17 -2.47
C LEU A 265 7.92 7.28 -3.30
N PRO A 266 7.43 6.98 -4.52
CA PRO A 266 6.51 7.86 -5.20
C PRO A 266 5.24 8.05 -4.37
N ASN A 267 4.87 9.31 -4.13
CA ASN A 267 3.59 9.66 -3.52
C ASN A 267 2.93 10.76 -4.35
N ILE A 268 1.70 10.50 -4.81
CA ILE A 268 0.99 11.37 -5.75
C ILE A 268 -0.37 11.74 -5.14
N VAL A 269 -0.63 13.04 -5.05
CA VAL A 269 -1.91 13.60 -4.58
C VAL A 269 -2.73 14.09 -5.76
N ILE A 270 -3.95 13.58 -5.92
CA ILE A 270 -4.85 13.89 -7.03
C ILE A 270 -6.17 14.42 -6.48
N SER A 271 -6.53 15.66 -6.81
CA SER A 271 -7.73 16.32 -6.29
C SER A 271 -8.10 17.55 -7.14
N PRO A 272 -9.38 17.97 -7.18
CA PRO A 272 -9.76 19.31 -7.64
C PRO A 272 -8.99 20.43 -6.93
N PHE A 273 -8.54 20.18 -5.70
CA PHE A 273 -7.88 21.16 -4.85
C PHE A 273 -6.36 21.19 -5.00
N THR A 274 -5.72 20.23 -5.68
CA THR A 274 -4.25 20.22 -5.71
C THR A 274 -3.68 21.43 -6.45
N ARG A 275 -2.55 21.93 -5.96
CA ARG A 275 -1.78 22.97 -6.65
C ARG A 275 -1.29 22.47 -8.01
N ARG A 276 -1.25 23.36 -8.99
CA ARG A 276 -0.74 23.04 -10.33
C ARG A 276 0.79 22.96 -10.29
N HIS A 277 1.35 21.90 -10.88
CA HIS A 277 2.80 21.70 -11.05
C HIS A 277 3.60 21.88 -9.75
N TYR A 278 3.09 21.31 -8.65
CA TYR A 278 3.69 21.43 -7.34
C TYR A 278 4.30 20.11 -6.89
N VAL A 279 5.52 20.16 -6.38
CA VAL A 279 6.23 19.06 -5.75
C VAL A 279 6.63 19.53 -4.36
N SER A 280 6.23 18.80 -3.33
CA SER A 280 6.72 19.05 -1.98
C SER A 280 8.11 18.42 -1.80
N HIS A 281 8.94 19.07 -1.02
CA HIS A 281 10.23 18.56 -0.58
C HIS A 281 10.29 18.36 0.94
N THR A 282 9.15 18.51 1.63
CA THR A 282 9.02 18.25 3.05
C THR A 282 9.14 16.73 3.27
N PRO A 283 10.06 16.24 4.12
CA PRO A 283 10.15 14.82 4.42
C PRO A 283 8.88 14.31 5.12
N MET A 284 8.40 13.15 4.68
CA MET A 284 7.16 12.51 5.15
C MET A 284 7.30 11.00 5.05
N ASP A 285 6.57 10.26 5.89
CA ASP A 285 6.33 8.83 5.72
C ASP A 285 4.82 8.55 5.47
N HIS A 286 4.45 7.29 5.27
CA HIS A 286 3.05 6.90 4.99
C HIS A 286 2.06 7.38 6.05
N THR A 287 2.50 7.56 7.30
CA THR A 287 1.65 8.02 8.38
C THR A 287 1.21 9.47 8.20
N ALA A 288 1.80 10.24 7.27
CA ALA A 288 1.32 11.59 6.94
C ALA A 288 -0.09 11.56 6.33
N VAL A 289 -0.42 10.50 5.58
CA VAL A 289 -1.79 10.29 5.06
C VAL A 289 -2.74 9.97 6.21
N ILE A 290 -2.30 9.18 7.19
CA ILE A 290 -3.08 8.91 8.42
C ILE A 290 -3.32 10.21 9.18
N LYS A 291 -2.28 11.01 9.39
CA LYS A 291 -2.40 12.32 10.05
C LYS A 291 -3.37 13.25 9.33
N PHE A 292 -3.39 13.23 8.00
CA PHE A 292 -4.37 13.97 7.21
C PHE A 292 -5.81 13.49 7.44
N VAL A 293 -6.03 12.18 7.52
CA VAL A 293 -7.34 11.56 7.85
C VAL A 293 -7.79 11.96 9.25
N GLU A 294 -6.89 11.88 10.23
CA GLU A 294 -7.15 12.29 11.62
C GLU A 294 -7.57 13.75 11.73
N ASN A 295 -6.78 14.65 11.16
CA ASN A 295 -7.08 16.08 11.13
C ASN A 295 -8.44 16.36 10.49
N ARG A 296 -8.83 15.57 9.48
CA ARG A 296 -10.08 15.78 8.74
C ARG A 296 -11.30 15.25 9.48
N PHE A 297 -11.20 14.10 10.14
CA PHE A 297 -12.37 13.35 10.59
C PHE A 297 -12.48 13.17 12.10
N ILE A 298 -11.37 13.23 12.82
CA ILE A 298 -11.31 12.95 14.26
C ILE A 298 -11.04 14.26 15.01
N GLY A 299 -9.92 14.92 14.69
CA GLY A 299 -9.54 16.21 15.25
C GLY A 299 -8.05 16.49 15.10
N SER A 300 -7.65 17.76 15.14
CA SER A 300 -6.25 18.16 14.90
C SER A 300 -5.25 17.68 15.97
N SER A 301 -5.75 17.37 17.17
CA SER A 301 -4.96 16.81 18.27
C SER A 301 -4.96 15.27 18.30
N ALA A 302 -5.70 14.60 17.42
CA ALA A 302 -5.71 13.14 17.34
C ALA A 302 -4.39 12.64 16.72
N HIS A 303 -3.92 11.52 17.23
CA HIS A 303 -2.78 10.75 16.72
C HIS A 303 -2.86 9.33 17.30
N LEU A 304 -2.56 8.30 16.51
CA LEU A 304 -2.50 6.91 16.97
C LEU A 304 -1.21 6.66 17.76
N THR A 305 -0.11 7.22 17.27
CA THR A 305 1.24 7.06 17.81
C THR A 305 1.95 8.41 17.88
N ALA A 306 3.22 8.41 18.25
CA ALA A 306 4.05 9.60 18.09
C ALA A 306 4.51 9.82 16.63
N ARG A 307 4.46 8.78 15.77
CA ARG A 307 4.97 8.83 14.39
C ARG A 307 4.08 9.68 13.49
N ASP A 308 2.78 9.43 13.50
CA ASP A 308 1.75 10.24 12.84
C ASP A 308 1.58 11.61 13.50
N ALA A 309 1.73 11.71 14.82
CA ALA A 309 1.72 13.01 15.53
C ALA A 309 2.80 13.97 14.99
N ALA A 310 3.96 13.45 14.59
CA ALA A 310 5.09 14.22 14.06
C ALA A 310 4.95 14.61 12.58
N GLN A 311 3.97 14.06 11.86
CA GLN A 311 3.83 14.30 10.42
C GLN A 311 3.22 15.68 10.10
N PRO A 312 3.60 16.28 8.96
CA PRO A 312 2.92 17.47 8.47
C PRO A 312 1.48 17.15 8.05
N ASN A 313 0.63 18.17 8.10
CA ASN A 313 -0.81 18.03 7.82
C ASN A 313 -1.19 17.97 6.32
N LEU A 314 -0.22 17.79 5.41
CA LEU A 314 -0.36 17.75 3.94
C LEU A 314 -1.11 18.95 3.31
N LEU A 315 -1.41 20.02 4.03
CA LEU A 315 -2.23 21.12 3.49
C LEU A 315 -1.50 21.93 2.42
N GLU A 316 -0.17 21.85 2.37
CA GLU A 316 0.65 22.54 1.35
C GLU A 316 0.39 22.10 -0.08
N PHE A 317 -0.15 20.89 -0.27
CA PHE A 317 -0.51 20.35 -1.59
C PHE A 317 -1.76 21.01 -2.18
N PHE A 318 -2.55 21.73 -1.39
CA PHE A 318 -3.88 22.18 -1.79
C PHE A 318 -4.02 23.71 -1.90
N ASP A 319 -4.84 24.15 -2.84
CA ASP A 319 -5.41 25.50 -2.95
C ASP A 319 -6.94 25.40 -2.93
N PHE A 320 -7.49 25.41 -1.72
CA PHE A 320 -8.94 25.34 -1.49
C PHE A 320 -9.68 26.61 -1.93
N SER A 321 -8.96 27.72 -2.16
CA SER A 321 -9.57 28.98 -2.56
C SER A 321 -9.84 29.03 -4.07
N ARG A 322 -8.90 28.53 -4.88
CA ARG A 322 -8.99 28.58 -6.34
C ARG A 322 -9.51 27.29 -6.97
N VAL A 323 -9.40 26.17 -6.26
CA VAL A 323 -9.81 24.84 -6.73
C VAL A 323 -9.28 24.57 -8.15
N PRO A 324 -7.94 24.52 -8.33
CA PRO A 324 -7.34 24.65 -9.65
C PRO A 324 -7.82 23.60 -10.65
N TRP A 325 -8.21 22.41 -10.20
CA TRP A 325 -8.69 21.29 -11.01
C TRP A 325 -10.18 21.01 -10.81
N GLY A 326 -10.98 22.05 -10.52
CA GLY A 326 -12.44 21.91 -10.39
C GLY A 326 -13.10 21.19 -11.57
N THR A 327 -12.59 21.44 -12.79
CA THR A 327 -12.80 20.57 -13.95
C THR A 327 -11.61 19.60 -14.06
N PRO A 328 -11.82 18.27 -14.01
CA PRO A 328 -10.73 17.32 -14.14
C PRO A 328 -10.04 17.44 -15.51
N PRO A 329 -8.70 17.34 -15.58
CA PRO A 329 -7.99 17.25 -16.85
C PRO A 329 -8.26 15.92 -17.56
N THR A 330 -7.85 15.79 -18.81
CA THR A 330 -7.79 14.48 -19.49
C THR A 330 -6.49 13.77 -19.09
N PRO A 331 -6.56 12.60 -18.42
CA PRO A 331 -5.37 11.80 -18.13
C PRO A 331 -4.69 11.30 -19.42
N PRO A 332 -3.38 11.01 -19.39
CA PRO A 332 -2.72 10.33 -20.51
C PRO A 332 -3.32 8.93 -20.71
N THR A 333 -3.32 8.46 -21.96
CA THR A 333 -3.68 7.07 -22.28
C THR A 333 -2.63 6.12 -21.69
N PRO A 334 -3.01 5.09 -20.92
CA PRO A 334 -2.08 4.08 -20.43
C PRO A 334 -1.31 3.42 -21.58
N ALA A 335 -0.03 3.15 -21.33
CA ALA A 335 0.78 2.34 -22.21
C ALA A 335 0.29 0.89 -22.22
N SER A 336 0.42 0.25 -23.37
CA SER A 336 0.19 -1.16 -23.59
C SER A 336 1.38 -1.76 -24.33
N THR A 337 1.48 -3.09 -24.38
CA THR A 337 2.46 -3.79 -25.22
C THR A 337 2.37 -3.36 -26.69
N ALA A 338 1.15 -3.08 -27.17
CA ALA A 338 0.92 -2.58 -28.52
C ALA A 338 1.49 -1.17 -28.73
N THR A 339 1.33 -0.26 -27.77
CA THR A 339 1.87 1.12 -27.89
C THR A 339 3.37 1.18 -27.68
N LEU A 340 3.94 0.28 -26.87
CA LEU A 340 5.38 0.16 -26.68
C LEU A 340 6.07 -0.48 -27.90
N GLY A 341 5.35 -1.37 -28.61
CA GLY A 341 5.91 -2.11 -29.75
C GLY A 341 6.81 -3.28 -29.36
N TYR A 342 6.91 -3.62 -28.06
CA TYR A 342 7.65 -4.75 -27.54
C TYR A 342 7.03 -5.29 -26.24
N ASN A 343 7.44 -6.49 -25.82
CA ASN A 343 7.03 -7.09 -24.55
C ASN A 343 7.99 -6.66 -23.43
N ALA A 344 7.50 -5.83 -22.50
CA ALA A 344 8.27 -5.33 -21.37
C ALA A 344 8.76 -6.44 -20.40
N CYS A 345 8.18 -7.64 -20.46
CA CYS A 345 8.60 -8.79 -19.65
C CYS A 345 9.63 -9.69 -20.38
N THR A 346 10.16 -9.28 -21.54
CA THR A 346 11.20 -10.04 -22.27
C THR A 346 12.58 -9.36 -22.17
N PRO A 347 13.58 -9.99 -21.53
CA PRO A 347 14.91 -9.41 -21.30
C PRO A 347 15.65 -8.96 -22.55
N THR A 348 15.35 -9.56 -23.71
CA THR A 348 16.01 -9.25 -25.00
C THR A 348 15.79 -7.83 -25.50
N SER A 349 14.89 -7.05 -24.87
CA SER A 349 14.59 -5.65 -25.22
C SER A 349 15.30 -4.61 -24.35
N PHE A 350 15.97 -5.01 -23.26
CA PHE A 350 16.81 -4.12 -22.48
C PHE A 350 18.20 -4.06 -23.15
N ALA A 351 18.35 -3.13 -24.08
CA ALA A 351 19.65 -2.77 -24.64
C ALA A 351 20.63 -2.37 -23.50
N PRO A 352 21.93 -2.65 -23.64
CA PRO A 352 22.93 -2.60 -22.56
C PRO A 352 23.10 -1.26 -21.86
#